data_AF-A0A6H9LRZ0-F1
#
_entry.id   AF-A0A6H9LRZ0-F1
#
_cell.length_a   1.000
_cell.length_b   1.000
_cell.length_c   1.000
_cell.angle_alpha   90.00
_cell.angle_beta   90.00
_cell.angle_gamma   90.00
#
_symmetry.space_group_name_H-M   'P 1'
#
loop_
_entity.id
_entity.type
_entity.pdbx_description
1 polymer ?
#
loop_
_entity_poly.entity_id
_entity_poly.type
_entity_poly.pdbx_seq_one_letter_code
_entity_poly.pdbx_strand_id
1 'polypeptide(L)'
;MTDFEKLGVFYLGKQYNLSEKKIEEPLILYDSKDLCTHAVCVGMTGSGKTGLCVGLLEEAAIDGIPAIIIDPKGDLSNLLLMFDNLSPEEFQPWINEQEAVKKSIS
;
A
#
# COMPACT_ATOMS: atom_id res chain seq x y z
N MET A 1 -2.62 5.86 25.05
CA MET A 1 -2.85 5.54 23.63
C MET A 1 -2.86 6.85 22.89
N THR A 2 -1.82 7.11 22.10
CA THR A 2 -1.70 8.33 21.30
C THR A 2 -2.71 8.22 20.17
N ASP A 3 -3.65 9.15 20.11
CA ASP A 3 -4.71 9.23 19.12
C ASP A 3 -4.08 9.38 17.72
N PHE A 4 -4.18 8.33 16.89
CA PHE A 4 -3.42 8.19 15.64
C PHE A 4 -4.24 8.52 14.39
N GLU A 5 -5.58 8.53 14.49
CA GLU A 5 -6.44 8.97 13.38
C GLU A 5 -6.72 10.46 13.48
N LYS A 6 -5.77 11.26 13.01
CA LYS A 6 -5.98 12.67 12.75
C LYS A 6 -6.04 12.87 11.25
N LEU A 7 -7.14 13.42 10.75
CA LEU A 7 -7.28 13.80 9.35
C LEU A 7 -6.07 14.61 8.87
N GLY A 8 -5.45 14.19 7.77
CA GLY A 8 -4.33 14.90 7.14
C GLY A 8 -2.95 14.52 7.65
N VAL A 9 -2.80 13.46 8.45
CA VAL A 9 -1.48 12.87 8.75
C VAL A 9 -1.46 11.40 8.37
N PHE A 10 -0.42 10.98 7.65
CA PHE A 10 -0.19 9.60 7.24
C PHE A 10 0.78 8.93 8.21
N TYR A 11 0.42 7.76 8.72
CA TYR A 11 1.33 6.92 9.47
C TYR A 11 2.34 6.21 8.55
N LEU A 12 3.64 6.45 8.75
CA LEU A 12 4.72 5.83 7.96
C LEU A 12 5.53 4.78 8.73
N GLY A 13 5.14 4.44 9.95
CA GLY A 13 5.85 3.47 10.78
C GLY A 13 6.41 4.07 12.06
N LYS A 14 7.50 3.48 12.56
CA LYS A 14 8.17 3.88 13.80
C LYS A 14 9.64 4.11 13.56
N GLN A 15 10.25 5.01 14.33
CA GLN A 15 11.70 5.14 14.32
C GLN A 15 12.36 3.86 14.83
N TYR A 16 13.49 3.50 14.22
CA TYR A 16 14.26 2.32 14.61
C TYR A 16 15.68 2.74 14.97
N ASN A 17 16.03 2.55 16.25
CA ASN A 17 17.36 2.82 16.75
C ASN A 17 18.30 1.69 16.35
N LEU A 18 19.25 1.98 15.44
CA LEU A 18 20.21 0.99 14.96
C LEU A 18 21.21 0.54 16.03
N SER A 19 21.60 1.45 16.94
CA SER A 19 22.58 1.19 17.99
C SER A 19 22.00 0.29 19.08
N GLU A 20 20.79 0.60 19.52
CA GLU A 20 20.10 -0.17 20.56
C GLU A 20 19.32 -1.37 20.01
N LYS A 21 19.14 -1.44 18.68
CA LYS A 21 18.32 -2.43 17.98
C LYS A 21 16.89 -2.48 18.52
N LYS A 22 16.31 -1.31 18.71
CA LYS A 22 14.97 -1.15 19.28
C LYS A 22 14.12 -0.24 18.42
N ILE A 23 12.83 -0.57 18.36
CA ILE A 23 11.81 0.33 17.84
C ILE A 23 11.57 1.40 18.91
N GLU A 24 11.57 2.66 18.49
CA GLU A 24 11.32 3.80 19.35
C GLU A 24 9.82 4.15 19.37
N GLU A 25 9.39 4.85 20.42
CA GLU A 25 7.98 5.09 20.72
C GLU A 25 7.30 6.25 19.98
N PRO A 26 7.95 7.30 19.41
CA PRO A 26 7.18 8.17 18.54
C PRO A 26 6.90 7.45 17.20
N LEU A 27 5.61 7.35 16.88
CA LEU A 27 5.16 7.04 15.54
C LEU A 27 5.70 8.12 14.58
N ILE A 28 6.06 7.70 13.37
CA ILE A 28 6.34 8.61 12.27
C ILE A 28 4.99 8.97 11.64
N LEU A 29 4.49 10.14 12.02
CA LEU A 29 3.29 10.74 11.43
C LEU A 29 3.74 11.84 10.46
N TYR A 30 3.35 11.70 9.20
CA TYR A 30 3.77 12.55 8.09
C TYR A 30 2.62 13.47 7.66
N ASP A 31 2.84 14.78 7.51
CA ASP A 31 1.80 15.69 7.03
C ASP A 31 1.51 15.41 5.55
N SER A 32 0.28 14.98 5.24
CA SER A 32 -0.07 14.56 3.88
C SER A 32 -0.02 15.71 2.88
N LYS A 33 -0.06 16.98 3.32
CA LYS A 33 0.11 18.16 2.46
C LYS A 33 1.48 18.22 1.82
N ASP A 34 2.50 17.64 2.45
CA ASP A 34 3.84 17.60 1.86
C ASP A 34 3.86 16.74 0.58
N LEU A 35 2.96 15.75 0.45
CA LEU A 35 2.82 14.93 -0.77
C LEU A 35 2.32 15.73 -1.97
N CYS A 36 1.73 16.92 -1.77
CA CYS A 36 1.39 17.84 -2.86
C CYS A 36 2.62 18.42 -3.58
N THR A 37 3.83 18.23 -3.03
CA THR A 37 5.10 18.68 -3.63
C THR A 37 5.85 17.59 -4.41
N HIS A 38 5.22 16.42 -4.61
CA HIS A 38 5.80 15.19 -5.17
C HIS A 38 6.74 14.48 -4.21
N ALA A 39 6.70 13.14 -4.24
CA ALA A 39 7.60 12.28 -3.49
C ALA A 39 8.26 11.25 -4.41
N VAL A 40 9.43 10.77 -4.02
CA VAL A 40 10.14 9.71 -4.74
C VAL A 40 10.59 8.63 -3.76
N CYS A 41 10.23 7.38 -4.04
CA CYS A 41 10.65 6.21 -3.27
C CYS A 41 11.76 5.46 -4.01
N VAL A 42 12.98 5.46 -3.48
CA VAL A 42 14.15 4.83 -4.10
C VAL A 42 14.67 3.69 -3.23
N GLY A 43 15.14 2.61 -3.87
CA GLY A 43 15.66 1.44 -3.17
C GLY A 43 15.73 0.21 -4.09
N MET A 44 16.48 -0.81 -3.70
CA MET A 44 16.59 -2.06 -4.46
C MET A 44 15.36 -2.96 -4.28
N THR A 45 15.23 -4.01 -5.09
CA THR A 45 14.19 -5.03 -4.89
C THR A 45 14.31 -5.64 -3.49
N GLY A 46 13.19 -5.86 -2.81
CA GLY A 46 13.17 -6.37 -1.43
C GLY A 46 13.39 -5.30 -0.34
N SER A 47 13.68 -4.04 -0.70
CA SER A 47 13.88 -2.96 0.29
C SER A 47 12.59 -2.39 0.88
N GLY A 48 11.42 -2.95 0.55
CA GLY A 48 10.13 -2.48 1.07
C GLY A 48 9.45 -1.33 0.31
N LYS A 49 9.95 -0.89 -0.86
CA LYS A 49 9.32 0.20 -1.64
C LYS A 49 7.82 -0.01 -1.89
N THR A 50 7.44 -1.19 -2.37
CA THR A 50 6.04 -1.52 -2.63
C THR A 50 5.22 -1.48 -1.35
N GLY A 51 5.75 -2.00 -0.23
CA GLY A 51 5.08 -1.92 1.07
C GLY A 51 4.88 -0.49 1.56
N LEU A 52 5.86 0.39 1.34
CA LEU A 52 5.70 1.83 1.63
C LEU A 52 4.59 2.46 0.78
N CYS A 53 4.53 2.15 -0.52
CA CYS A 53 3.45 2.61 -1.39
C CYS A 53 2.08 2.09 -0.96
N VAL A 54 1.99 0.81 -0.53
CA VAL A 54 0.74 0.24 0.01
C VAL A 54 0.30 1.04 1.24
N GLY A 55 1.18 1.24 2.23
CA GLY A 55 0.85 2.01 3.42
C GLY A 55 0.40 3.43 3.10
N LEU A 56 1.08 4.13 2.18
CA LEU A 56 0.66 5.46 1.73
C LEU A 56 -0.75 5.45 1.11
N LEU A 57 -1.10 4.42 0.34
CA LEU A 57 -2.42 4.29 -0.27
C LEU A 57 -3.51 3.94 0.76
N GLU A 58 -3.19 3.13 1.76
CA GLU A 58 -4.09 2.80 2.87
C GLU A 58 -4.41 4.05 3.70
N GLU A 59 -3.40 4.84 4.07
CA GLU A 59 -3.60 6.10 4.81
C GLU A 59 -4.40 7.12 3.98
N ALA A 60 -4.13 7.22 2.67
CA ALA A 60 -4.93 8.05 1.78
C ALA A 60 -6.40 7.58 1.72
N ALA A 61 -6.65 6.27 1.69
CA ALA A 61 -7.99 5.72 1.66
C ALA A 61 -8.76 5.97 2.98
N ILE A 62 -8.08 5.85 4.14
CA ILE A 62 -8.64 6.18 5.47
C ILE A 62 -9.08 7.64 5.52
N ASP A 63 -8.27 8.55 4.97
CA ASP A 63 -8.58 9.99 4.88
C ASP A 63 -9.58 10.34 3.76
N GLY A 64 -10.08 9.36 2.99
CA GLY A 64 -11.02 9.56 1.89
C GLY A 64 -10.39 10.30 0.68
N ILE A 65 -9.07 10.26 0.54
CA ILE A 65 -8.33 10.87 -0.56
C ILE A 65 -8.33 9.91 -1.76
N PRO A 66 -8.88 10.31 -2.91
CA PRO A 66 -8.88 9.45 -4.10
C PRO A 66 -7.46 9.31 -4.67
N ALA A 67 -7.09 8.08 -5.04
CA ALA A 67 -5.79 7.77 -5.63
C ALA A 67 -5.93 7.20 -7.04
N ILE A 68 -5.06 7.64 -7.95
CA ILE A 68 -4.87 7.04 -9.28
C ILE A 68 -3.50 6.38 -9.28
N ILE A 69 -3.46 5.08 -9.59
CA ILE A 69 -2.24 4.27 -9.55
C ILE A 69 -1.93 3.78 -10.96
N ILE A 70 -0.71 4.03 -11.42
CA ILE A 70 -0.16 3.43 -12.64
C ILE A 70 0.89 2.42 -12.19
N ASP A 71 0.53 1.14 -12.23
CA ASP A 71 1.38 0.06 -11.78
C ASP A 71 1.73 -0.89 -12.94
N PRO A 72 2.89 -0.72 -13.58
CA PRO A 72 3.32 -1.61 -14.65
C PRO A 72 3.71 -3.00 -14.15
N LYS A 73 3.93 -3.18 -12.84
CA LYS A 73 4.34 -4.45 -12.25
C LYS A 73 3.15 -5.27 -11.74
N GLY A 74 2.03 -4.62 -11.46
CA GLY A 74 0.77 -5.22 -11.03
C GLY A 74 0.72 -5.61 -9.55
N ASP A 75 1.77 -5.29 -8.78
CA ASP A 75 1.84 -5.65 -7.35
C ASP A 75 0.85 -4.83 -6.49
N LEU A 76 0.69 -3.54 -6.78
CA LEU A 76 -0.19 -2.61 -6.05
C LEU A 76 -1.66 -2.79 -6.45
N SER A 77 -1.94 -3.14 -7.70
CA SER A 77 -3.32 -3.42 -8.14
C SER A 77 -3.95 -4.59 -7.40
N ASN A 78 -3.15 -5.49 -6.83
CA ASN A 78 -3.65 -6.60 -6.02
C ASN A 78 -4.41 -6.14 -4.76
N LEU A 79 -4.24 -4.89 -4.32
CA LEU A 79 -5.05 -4.32 -3.23
C LEU A 79 -6.56 -4.33 -3.57
N LEU A 80 -6.92 -4.28 -4.86
CA LEU A 80 -8.32 -4.38 -5.30
C LEU A 80 -8.90 -5.79 -5.21
N LEU A 81 -8.06 -6.80 -4.94
CA LEU A 81 -8.46 -8.21 -4.84
C LEU A 81 -8.75 -8.64 -3.39
N MET A 82 -8.74 -7.70 -2.43
CA MET A 82 -9.03 -7.93 -1.02
C MET A 82 -10.54 -7.95 -0.77
N PHE A 83 -11.26 -8.90 -1.38
CA PHE A 83 -12.70 -9.06 -1.19
C PHE A 83 -13.04 -9.58 0.21
N ASP A 84 -14.23 -9.23 0.72
CA ASP A 84 -14.67 -9.64 2.05
C ASP A 84 -14.75 -11.16 2.21
N ASN A 85 -15.23 -11.86 1.18
CA ASN A 85 -15.48 -13.32 1.25
C ASN A 85 -14.36 -14.15 0.63
N LEU A 86 -13.47 -13.53 -0.16
CA LEU A 86 -12.43 -14.20 -0.94
C LEU A 86 -12.97 -15.40 -1.76
N SER A 87 -14.19 -15.28 -2.26
CA SER A 87 -14.87 -16.34 -3.01
C SER A 87 -14.35 -16.39 -4.46
N PRO A 88 -14.28 -17.58 -5.10
CA PRO A 88 -13.84 -17.69 -6.49
C PRO A 88 -14.58 -16.76 -7.46
N GLU A 89 -15.88 -16.54 -7.22
CA GLU A 89 -16.75 -15.69 -8.02
C GLU A 89 -16.33 -14.22 -8.00
N GLU A 90 -15.83 -13.71 -6.85
CA GLU A 90 -15.32 -12.34 -6.74
C GLU A 90 -14.01 -12.14 -7.54
N PHE A 91 -13.22 -13.20 -7.72
CA PHE A 91 -12.01 -13.17 -8.53
C PHE A 91 -12.27 -13.33 -10.03
N GLN A 92 -13.38 -13.96 -10.45
CA GLN A 92 -13.68 -14.25 -11.86
C GLN A 92 -13.50 -13.03 -12.79
N PRO A 93 -14.00 -11.82 -12.47
CA PRO A 93 -13.85 -10.66 -13.36
C PRO A 93 -12.39 -10.20 -13.56
N TRP A 94 -11.49 -10.62 -12.68
CA TRP A 94 -10.07 -10.23 -12.67
C TRP A 94 -9.17 -11.27 -13.36
N ILE A 95 -9.74 -12.41 -13.78
CA ILE A 95 -9.02 -13.47 -14.49
C ILE A 95 -8.88 -13.08 -15.96
N ASN A 96 -7.68 -13.29 -16.51
CA ASN A 96 -7.45 -13.16 -17.94
C ASN A 96 -7.89 -14.44 -18.69
N GLU A 97 -9.08 -14.41 -19.28
CA GLU A 97 -9.65 -15.53 -20.04
C GLU A 97 -8.70 -16.05 -21.15
N GLN A 98 -7.99 -15.15 -21.84
CA GLN A 98 -7.09 -15.55 -22.92
C GLN A 98 -5.89 -16.35 -22.39
N GLU A 99 -5.42 -16.03 -21.19
CA GLU A 99 -4.33 -16.76 -20.55
C GLU A 99 -4.80 -18.14 -20.06
N ALA A 100 -6.02 -18.21 -19.50
CA ALA A 100 -6.64 -19.47 -19.07
C ALA A 100 -6.77 -20.45 -20.25
N VAL A 101 -7.31 -19.99 -21.38
CA VAL A 101 -7.44 -20.79 -22.61
C VAL A 101 -6.07 -21.29 -23.11
N LYS A 102 -5.04 -20.43 -23.12
CA LYS A 102 -3.67 -20.83 -23.53
C LYS A 102 -3.08 -21.93 -22.64
N LYS A 103 -3.47 -21.96 -21.36
CA LYS A 103 -3.04 -22.96 -20.38
C LYS A 103 -3.97 -24.17 -20.29
N SER A 104 -5.01 -24.24 -21.13
CA SER A 104 -6.04 -25.29 -21.12
C SER A 104 -6.72 -25.46 -19.77
N ILE A 105 -6.95 -24.34 -19.06
CA ILE A 105 -7.68 -24.28 -17.78
C ILE A 105 -8.92 -23.38 -17.92
N SER A 106 -9.95 -23.66 -17.12
CA SER A 106 -11.22 -22.91 -17.08
C SER A 106 -11.55 -22.47 -15.67
#